data_AF-A0A6S4T7J9-F1
#
_entry.id   AF-A0A6S4T7J9-F1
#
_cell.length_a   1.000
_cell.length_b   1.000
_cell.length_c   1.000
_cell.angle_alpha   90.00
_cell.angle_beta   90.00
_cell.angle_gamma   90.00
#
_symmetry.space_group_name_H-M   'P 1'
#
loop_
_entity.id
_entity.type
_entity.pdbx_description
1 polymer ?
#
loop_
_entity_poly.entity_id
_entity_poly.type
_entity_poly.pdbx_seq_one_letter_code
_entity_poly.pdbx_strand_id
1 'polypeptide(L)'
;MILSGDLQAPQVNDLWQRRADWWQDDRLELGAVTTLDSAGLALLVKWAKAALARGATPTLVGASNDFYTLANLYGVASLFHSTPLTTEDS
;
A
#
# COMPACT_ATOMS: atom_id res chain seq x y z
N MET A 1 -3.09 -6.30 -7.07
CA MET A 1 -1.63 -6.42 -7.26
C MET A 1 -0.93 -6.80 -5.96
N ILE A 2 0.10 -7.66 -6.02
CA ILE A 2 0.97 -7.99 -4.87
C ILE A 2 2.25 -7.17 -4.98
N LEU A 3 2.55 -6.36 -3.96
CA LEU A 3 3.83 -5.69 -3.80
C LEU A 3 4.74 -6.58 -2.97
N SER A 4 6.01 -6.68 -3.37
CA SER A 4 6.98 -7.56 -2.72
C SER A 4 8.36 -6.93 -2.67
N GLY A 5 9.17 -7.38 -1.71
CA GLY A 5 10.52 -6.87 -1.48
C GLY A 5 10.52 -5.53 -0.77
N ASP A 6 11.53 -4.71 -1.04
CA ASP A 6 11.77 -3.45 -0.34
C ASP A 6 11.07 -2.29 -1.03
N LEU A 7 10.04 -1.71 -0.40
CA LEU A 7 9.37 -0.49 -0.86
C LEU A 7 10.16 0.75 -0.43
N GLN A 8 11.34 0.89 -1.02
CA GLN A 8 12.24 2.02 -0.85
C GLN A 8 12.38 2.83 -2.13
N ALA A 9 12.98 4.02 -2.05
CA ALA A 9 13.19 4.93 -3.18
C ALA A 9 13.52 4.27 -4.56
N PRO A 10 14.50 3.34 -4.69
CA PRO A 10 14.80 2.71 -5.98
C PRO A 10 13.63 1.88 -6.52
N GLN A 11 13.10 0.96 -5.71
CA GLN A 11 11.96 0.11 -6.09
C GLN A 11 10.68 0.92 -6.35
N VAL A 12 10.46 1.97 -5.56
CA VAL A 12 9.33 2.88 -5.71
C VAL A 12 9.39 3.60 -7.06
N ASN A 13 10.57 4.03 -7.51
CA ASN A 13 10.72 4.63 -8.82
C ASN A 13 10.36 3.64 -9.94
N ASP A 14 10.81 2.39 -9.84
CA ASP A 14 10.48 1.35 -10.84
C ASP A 14 8.98 1.05 -10.86
N LEU A 15 8.36 0.90 -9.68
CA LEU A 15 6.91 0.72 -9.55
C LEU A 15 6.13 1.92 -10.10
N TRP A 16 6.64 3.13 -9.90
CA TRP A 16 6.02 4.37 -10.39
C TRP A 16 6.05 4.46 -11.91
N GLN A 17 7.14 4.03 -12.57
CA GLN A 17 7.20 3.97 -14.02
C GLN A 17 6.15 3.00 -14.58
N ARG A 18 5.98 1.85 -13.92
CA ARG A 18 5.02 0.81 -14.31
C ARG A 18 3.63 1.01 -13.74
N ARG A 19 3.34 2.18 -13.15
CA ARG A 19 2.04 2.44 -12.52
C ARG A 19 0.88 2.19 -13.47
N ALA A 20 1.00 2.54 -14.76
CA ALA A 20 -0.06 2.34 -15.73
C ALA A 20 -0.62 0.90 -15.75
N ASP A 21 0.22 -0.09 -15.43
CA ASP A 21 -0.13 -1.51 -15.47
C ASP A 21 -0.98 -1.95 -14.26
N TRP A 22 -0.80 -1.33 -13.10
CA TRP A 22 -1.39 -1.78 -11.83
C TRP A 22 -2.18 -0.70 -11.09
N TRP A 23 -2.13 0.56 -11.53
CA TRP A 23 -2.74 1.69 -10.82
C TRP A 23 -4.26 1.58 -10.74
N GLN A 24 -4.89 0.87 -11.68
CA GLN A 24 -6.34 0.62 -11.72
C GLN A 24 -6.79 -0.42 -10.68
N ASP A 25 -5.87 -1.17 -10.07
CA ASP A 25 -6.22 -2.08 -9.00
C ASP A 25 -6.65 -1.29 -7.76
N ASP A 26 -7.75 -1.71 -7.15
CA ASP A 26 -8.28 -1.12 -5.91
C ASP A 26 -7.81 -1.88 -4.65
N ARG A 27 -7.09 -2.99 -4.86
CA ARG A 27 -6.50 -3.84 -3.81
C ARG A 27 -5.01 -4.04 -4.03
N LEU A 28 -4.22 -3.70 -3.01
CA LEU A 28 -2.79 -3.97 -2.93
C LEU A 28 -2.48 -4.91 -1.77
N GLU A 29 -1.67 -5.93 -2.04
CA GLU A 29 -1.18 -6.85 -1.02
C GLU A 29 0.26 -6.50 -0.65
N LEU A 30 0.48 -6.21 0.63
CA LEU A 30 1.78 -5.86 1.20
C LEU A 30 2.40 -7.02 1.99
N GLY A 31 1.77 -8.20 2.00
CA GLY A 31 2.24 -9.35 2.79
C GLY A 31 3.62 -9.88 2.39
N ALA A 32 4.09 -9.57 1.18
CA ALA A 32 5.42 -9.93 0.70
C ALA A 32 6.43 -8.75 0.77
N VAL A 33 6.03 -7.61 1.34
CA VAL A 33 6.91 -6.46 1.53
C VAL A 33 7.76 -6.67 2.78
N THR A 34 9.07 -6.56 2.61
CA THR A 34 10.05 -6.79 3.67
C THR A 34 10.38 -5.51 4.42
N THR A 35 10.56 -4.40 3.69
CA THR A 35 10.86 -3.09 4.27
C THR A 35 10.10 -1.98 3.55
N LEU A 36 9.81 -0.90 4.26
CA LEU A 36 9.08 0.25 3.73
C LEU A 36 9.64 1.55 4.33
N ASP A 37 9.91 2.53 3.48
CA ASP A 37 10.36 3.86 3.88
C ASP A 37 9.30 4.94 3.61
N SER A 38 9.69 6.21 3.74
CA SER A 38 8.81 7.35 3.43
C SER A 38 8.43 7.45 1.95
N ALA A 39 9.28 6.99 1.02
CA ALA A 39 8.97 6.95 -0.41
C ALA A 39 7.94 5.85 -0.73
N GLY A 40 8.07 4.68 -0.11
CA GLY A 40 7.09 3.59 -0.19
C GLY A 40 5.73 4.03 0.31
N LEU A 41 5.67 4.71 1.45
CA LEU A 41 4.43 5.28 1.97
C LEU A 41 3.84 6.34 1.02
N ALA A 42 4.67 7.24 0.48
CA ALA A 42 4.21 8.28 -0.44
C ALA A 42 3.59 7.69 -1.72
N LEU A 43 4.15 6.59 -2.23
CA LEU A 43 3.59 5.84 -3.36
C LEU A 43 2.19 5.31 -3.01
N LEU A 44 2.05 4.64 -1.88
CA LEU A 44 0.78 4.07 -1.42
C LEU A 44 -0.28 5.14 -1.20
N VAL A 45 0.09 6.30 -0.63
CA VAL A 45 -0.81 7.44 -0.43
C VAL A 45 -1.30 7.98 -1.77
N LYS A 46 -0.39 8.14 -2.76
CA LYS A 46 -0.77 8.60 -4.11
C LYS A 46 -1.73 7.62 -4.78
N TRP A 47 -1.48 6.32 -4.65
CA TRP A 47 -2.37 5.28 -5.16
C TRP A 47 -3.73 5.31 -4.47
N ALA A 48 -3.77 5.38 -3.13
CA ALA A 48 -5.01 5.40 -2.37
C ALA A 48 -5.88 6.61 -2.73
N LYS A 49 -5.28 7.79 -2.85
CA LYS A 49 -5.98 9.00 -3.33
C LYS A 49 -6.50 8.84 -4.75
N ALA A 50 -5.76 8.16 -5.64
CA ALA A 50 -6.22 7.89 -6.99
C ALA A 50 -7.40 6.90 -7.01
N ALA A 51 -7.36 5.83 -6.21
CA ALA A 51 -8.48 4.91 -6.06
C ALA A 51 -9.74 5.62 -5.54
N LEU A 52 -9.60 6.44 -4.50
CA LEU A 52 -10.70 7.26 -3.97
C LEU A 52 -11.25 8.24 -5.02
N ALA A 53 -10.38 8.87 -5.82
CA ALA A 53 -10.81 9.76 -6.90
C ALA A 53 -11.56 9.02 -8.03
N ARG A 54 -11.33 7.72 -8.21
CA ARG A 54 -12.11 6.86 -9.11
C ARG A 54 -13.44 6.40 -8.50
N GLY A 55 -13.70 6.69 -7.22
CA GLY A 55 -14.85 6.17 -6.48
C GLY A 55 -14.64 4.74 -5.95
N ALA A 56 -13.41 4.24 -5.96
CA ALA A 56 -13.05 2.95 -5.41
C ALA A 56 -12.53 3.07 -3.96
N THR A 57 -12.56 1.96 -3.23
CA THR A 57 -12.06 1.89 -1.86
C THR A 57 -10.68 1.25 -1.83
N PRO A 58 -9.60 2.01 -1.54
CA PRO A 58 -8.25 1.46 -1.49
C PRO A 58 -8.12 0.47 -0.34
N THR A 59 -7.94 -0.80 -0.71
CA THR A 59 -7.82 -1.91 0.24
C THR A 59 -6.38 -2.37 0.34
N LEU A 60 -5.80 -2.29 1.54
CA LEU A 60 -4.49 -2.89 1.83
C LEU A 60 -4.67 -4.20 2.59
N VAL A 61 -3.97 -5.24 2.12
CA VAL A 61 -3.98 -6.57 2.71
C VAL A 61 -2.57 -6.96 3.15
N GLY A 62 -2.43 -7.46 4.38
CA GLY A 62 -1.15 -7.95 4.89
C GLY A 62 -0.09 -6.87 5.11
N ALA A 63 -0.49 -5.62 5.33
CA ALA A 63 0.44 -4.55 5.69
C ALA A 63 1.10 -4.85 7.05
N SER A 64 2.42 -4.62 7.15
CA SER A 64 3.17 -4.86 8.37
C SER A 64 2.85 -3.82 9.46
N ASN A 65 3.17 -4.13 10.71
CA ASN A 65 2.99 -3.18 11.83
C ASN A 65 3.82 -1.89 11.64
N ASP A 66 4.98 -1.99 11.00
CA ASP A 66 5.84 -0.86 10.67
C ASP A 66 5.15 0.09 9.68
N PHE A 67 4.43 -0.45 8.69
CA PHE A 67 3.61 0.35 7.79
C PHE A 67 2.55 1.14 8.57
N TYR A 68 1.80 0.50 9.48
CA TYR A 68 0.79 1.20 10.28
C TYR A 68 1.40 2.25 11.18
N THR A 69 2.56 1.98 11.76
CA THR A 69 3.31 2.95 12.57
C THR A 69 3.64 4.19 11.73
N LEU A 70 4.22 4.00 10.53
CA LEU A 70 4.53 5.11 9.63
C LEU A 70 3.25 5.82 9.16
N ALA A 71 2.23 5.10 8.71
CA ALA A 71 0.99 5.68 8.24
C ALA A 71 0.29 6.52 9.33
N ASN A 72 0.35 6.09 10.59
CA ASN A 72 -0.15 6.86 11.73
C ASN A 72 0.71 8.10 12.02
N LEU A 73 2.04 7.96 12.02
CA LEU A 73 2.97 9.08 12.22
C LEU A 73 2.78 10.19 11.18
N TYR A 74 2.51 9.82 9.93
CA TYR A 74 2.24 10.75 8.84
C TYR A 74 0.76 11.16 8.74
N GLY A 75 -0.12 10.64 9.59
CA GLY A 75 -1.55 10.98 9.59
C GLY A 75 -2.33 10.50 8.35
N VAL A 76 -1.81 9.50 7.65
CA VAL A 76 -2.38 8.95 6.41
C VAL A 76 -3.05 7.59 6.59
N ALA A 77 -3.01 7.02 7.80
CA ALA A 77 -3.63 5.72 8.10
C ALA A 77 -5.12 5.68 7.75
N SER A 78 -5.84 6.80 7.91
CA SER A 78 -7.27 6.92 7.56
C SER A 78 -7.57 6.81 6.06
N LEU A 79 -6.56 6.90 5.20
CA LEU A 79 -6.72 6.72 3.75
C LEU A 79 -6.81 5.26 3.34
N PHE A 80 -6.41 4.33 4.21
CA PHE A 80 -6.27 2.93 3.88
C PHE A 80 -7.29 2.09 4.60
N HIS A 81 -8.10 1.34 3.85
CA HIS A 81 -8.91 0.31 4.47
C HIS A 81 -8.04 -0.93 4.71
N SER A 82 -7.85 -1.24 5.98
CA SER A 82 -7.04 -2.37 6.42
C SER A 82 -7.95 -3.57 6.59
N THR A 83 -7.81 -4.56 5.71
CA THR A 83 -8.43 -5.85 5.98
C THR A 83 -7.40 -6.71 6.70
N PRO A 84 -7.66 -7.17 7.93
CA PRO A 84 -6.80 -8.17 8.56
C PRO A 84 -6.72 -9.37 7.61
N LEU A 85 -5.55 -10.02 7.55
CA LEU A 85 -5.46 -11.33 6.93
C LEU A 85 -6.36 -12.22 7.80
N THR A 86 -7.58 -12.49 7.36
CA THR A 86 -8.48 -13.38 8.08
C THR A 86 -7.86 -14.76 8.03
N THR A 87 -7.04 -15.11 9.02
CA THR A 87 -7.02 -16.48 9.52
C THR A 87 -8.36 -16.61 10.21
N GLU A 88 -9.33 -17.15 9.47
CA GLU A 88 -10.60 -17.58 10.05
C GLU A 88 -10.26 -18.49 11.23
N ASP A 89 -10.68 -18.04 12.42
CA ASP A 89 -10.69 -18.79 13.66
C ASP A 89 -11.37 -20.15 13.39
N SER A 90 -10.69 -21.25 13.70
CA SER A 90 -11.24 -22.62 13.68
C SER A 90 -10.85 -23.32 14.97
#